data_AF-A0A932LNP6-F1
#
_entry.id   AF-A0A932LNP6-F1
#
_cell.length_a   1.000
_cell.length_b   1.000
_cell.length_c   1.000
_cell.angle_alpha   90.00
_cell.angle_beta   90.00
_cell.angle_gamma   90.00
#
_symmetry.space_group_name_H-M   'P 1'
#
loop_
_entity.id
_entity.type
_entity.pdbx_description
1 polymer ?
#
loop_
_entity_poly.entity_id
_entity_poly.type
_entity_poly.pdbx_seq_one_letter_code
_entity_poly.pdbx_strand_id
1 'polypeptide(L)'
;VRLWQFGPDPSPALPTEEELDATLTRVGLKQLEVRLDPPALCKLRPDVEVDLSGIAKGYGVDAVARLLNARGLSAYLVEIGGEVRTRGTKPDGSRWTVGIEAPTPGRRSVRRTIELSGASMATSGDYRSFRDTEGRRWSHTIDPRTGRPIAHQLASVTVVSDSCMESDALATALMVLGPEGAYDWSRANHVAALLIVRDGGSLVDRPTPEFARRFPPAGPGTRHPMTTTILLSAAIIGLAMAAMAVGLLGRRRLRGSCGGLSSLCRAEQGQPTCDACQVPAAELAAREDAGGERDR
;
A
#
# COMPACT_ATOMS: atom_id res chain seq x y z
N VAL A 1 11.81 -14.61 20.74
CA VAL A 1 11.43 -13.23 20.35
C VAL A 1 11.71 -12.23 21.46
N ARG A 2 11.09 -12.34 22.65
CA ARG A 2 11.26 -11.39 23.77
C ARG A 2 12.71 -11.10 24.17
N LEU A 3 13.57 -12.11 24.20
CA LEU A 3 15.00 -11.97 24.54
C LEU A 3 15.74 -10.99 23.62
N TRP A 4 15.37 -10.94 22.34
CA TRP A 4 15.94 -10.00 21.35
C TRP A 4 15.30 -8.61 21.40
N GLN A 5 14.29 -8.41 22.26
CA GLN A 5 13.66 -7.14 22.56
C GLN A 5 13.22 -6.35 21.32
N PHE A 6 12.56 -7.04 20.38
CA PHE A 6 11.85 -6.38 19.26
C PHE A 6 10.53 -5.70 19.69
N GLY A 7 10.31 -5.54 21.00
CA GLY A 7 9.13 -4.92 21.61
C GLY A 7 9.29 -3.41 21.86
N PRO A 8 8.33 -2.79 22.57
CA PRO A 8 8.28 -1.33 22.75
C PRO A 8 9.45 -0.75 23.55
N ASP A 9 10.13 -1.55 24.37
CA ASP A 9 11.31 -1.14 25.17
C ASP A 9 12.59 -1.86 24.67
N PRO A 10 13.26 -1.35 23.63
CA PRO A 10 14.45 -1.97 23.07
C PRO A 10 15.70 -1.70 23.91
N SER A 11 16.28 -2.70 24.58
CA SER A 11 17.65 -2.61 25.14
C SER A 11 18.71 -2.77 24.04
N PRO A 12 19.80 -1.99 24.07
CA PRO A 12 20.93 -2.15 23.15
C PRO A 12 21.75 -3.43 23.40
N ALA A 13 21.57 -4.10 24.54
CA ALA A 13 22.32 -5.31 24.86
C ALA A 13 21.83 -6.51 24.02
N LEU A 14 22.77 -7.16 23.33
CA LEU A 14 22.53 -8.43 22.68
C LEU A 14 22.45 -9.56 23.72
N PRO A 15 21.63 -10.61 23.47
CA PRO A 15 21.58 -11.76 24.35
C PRO A 15 22.93 -12.49 24.41
N THR A 16 23.30 -12.95 25.59
CA THR A 16 24.44 -13.85 25.77
C THR A 16 24.13 -15.25 25.24
N GLU A 17 25.18 -16.03 24.96
CA GLU A 17 25.03 -17.43 24.53
C GLU A 17 24.31 -18.28 25.59
N GLU A 18 24.61 -18.06 26.87
CA GLU A 18 23.97 -18.75 27.99
C GLU A 18 22.46 -18.46 28.05
N GLU A 19 22.06 -17.20 27.86
CA GLU A 19 20.63 -16.82 27.80
C GLU A 19 19.92 -17.42 26.58
N LEU A 20 20.60 -17.50 25.44
CA LEU A 20 20.07 -18.13 24.22
C LEU A 20 19.85 -19.63 24.43
N ASP A 21 20.88 -20.34 24.91
CA ASP A 21 20.83 -21.78 25.16
C ASP A 21 19.73 -22.12 26.17
N ALA A 22 19.66 -21.39 27.30
CA ALA A 22 18.62 -21.56 28.30
C ALA A 22 17.22 -21.32 27.70
N THR A 23 17.06 -20.32 26.83
CA THR A 23 15.79 -20.02 26.18
C THR A 23 15.38 -21.09 25.18
N LEU A 24 16.32 -21.60 24.38
CA LEU A 24 16.05 -22.63 23.37
C LEU A 24 15.54 -23.94 23.96
N THR A 25 15.89 -24.28 25.21
CA THR A 25 15.32 -25.45 25.89
C THR A 25 13.79 -25.44 26.01
N ARG A 26 13.18 -24.24 25.93
CA ARG A 26 11.74 -24.01 26.09
C ARG A 26 11.04 -23.72 24.76
N VAL A 27 11.76 -23.69 23.65
CA VAL A 27 11.23 -23.43 22.31
C VAL A 27 10.92 -24.75 21.60
N GLY A 28 9.74 -24.81 20.97
CA GLY A 28 9.38 -25.89 20.05
C GLY A 28 7.95 -26.40 20.23
N LEU A 29 7.37 -26.89 19.14
CA LEU A 29 5.99 -27.39 19.11
C LEU A 29 5.75 -28.54 20.10
N LYS A 30 6.79 -29.33 20.39
CA LYS A 30 6.76 -30.41 21.38
C LYS A 30 6.44 -29.97 22.82
N GLN A 31 6.43 -28.66 23.10
CA GLN A 31 6.09 -28.10 24.41
C GLN A 31 4.58 -27.83 24.56
N LEU A 32 3.80 -28.07 23.51
CA LEU A 32 2.37 -27.80 23.46
C LEU A 32 1.62 -29.09 23.09
N GLU A 33 0.49 -29.31 23.76
CA GLU A 33 -0.49 -30.31 23.37
C GLU A 33 -1.80 -29.62 23.00
N VAL A 34 -2.38 -30.04 21.88
CA VAL A 34 -3.63 -29.48 21.36
C VAL A 34 -4.68 -30.57 21.35
N ARG A 35 -5.85 -30.27 21.92
CA ARG A 35 -7.06 -31.08 21.80
C ARG A 35 -8.07 -30.29 21.00
N LEU A 36 -8.65 -30.89 19.98
CA LEU A 36 -9.60 -30.21 19.11
C LEU A 36 -11.04 -30.26 19.63
N ASP A 37 -11.40 -31.29 20.41
CA ASP A 37 -12.76 -31.49 20.90
C ASP A 37 -12.86 -31.94 22.38
N PRO A 38 -13.53 -31.17 23.25
CA PRO A 38 -13.67 -29.72 23.13
C PRO A 38 -12.30 -29.03 23.00
N PRO A 39 -12.20 -27.89 22.31
CA PRO A 39 -10.92 -27.25 22.00
C PRO A 39 -10.17 -26.85 23.29
N ALA A 40 -8.93 -27.28 23.40
CA ALA A 40 -8.04 -26.93 24.51
C ALA A 40 -6.57 -26.93 24.08
N LEU A 41 -5.77 -26.08 24.74
CA LEU A 41 -4.32 -26.00 24.59
C LEU A 41 -3.67 -26.21 25.97
N CYS A 42 -2.73 -27.14 26.06
CA CYS A 42 -1.94 -27.38 27.25
C CYS A 42 -0.47 -27.00 27.00
N LYS A 43 0.14 -26.27 27.94
CA LYS A 43 1.58 -26.04 27.96
C LYS A 43 2.21 -27.11 28.83
N LEU A 44 3.16 -27.87 28.29
CA LEU A 44 3.88 -28.90 29.06
C LEU A 44 4.87 -28.29 30.06
N ARG A 45 5.17 -27.00 29.93
CA ARG A 45 5.94 -26.23 30.89
C ARG A 45 5.25 -24.89 31.17
N PRO A 46 5.26 -24.42 32.43
CA PRO A 46 4.60 -23.16 32.80
C PRO A 46 5.26 -21.92 32.18
N ASP A 47 6.55 -22.01 31.85
CA ASP A 47 7.39 -20.93 31.33
C ASP A 47 7.40 -20.82 29.80
N VAL A 48 6.60 -21.62 29.10
CA VAL A 48 6.43 -21.53 27.64
C VAL A 48 5.51 -20.35 27.31
N GLU A 49 5.99 -19.47 26.44
CA GLU A 49 5.22 -18.38 25.85
C GLU A 49 4.83 -18.74 24.41
N VAL A 50 3.60 -18.39 24.01
CA VAL A 50 3.11 -18.58 22.65
C VAL A 50 2.99 -17.21 22.00
N ASP A 51 3.76 -17.00 20.94
CA ASP A 51 3.73 -15.78 20.12
C ASP A 51 3.05 -16.11 18.79
N LEU A 52 1.93 -15.43 18.51
CA LEU A 52 1.13 -15.62 17.31
C LEU A 52 1.34 -14.50 16.28
N SER A 53 2.33 -13.63 16.47
CA SER A 53 2.56 -12.48 15.59
C SER A 53 2.75 -12.84 14.11
N GLY A 54 3.35 -14.00 13.82
CA GLY A 54 3.56 -14.50 12.44
C GLY A 54 2.36 -15.20 11.79
N ILE A 55 1.18 -15.17 12.42
CA ILE A 55 -0.06 -15.80 11.89
C ILE A 55 -1.34 -15.02 12.21
N ALA A 56 -1.29 -14.14 13.22
CA ALA A 56 -2.46 -13.46 13.78
C ALA A 56 -3.13 -12.49 12.79
N LYS A 57 -2.35 -11.78 11.96
CA LYS A 57 -2.90 -10.82 10.99
C LYS A 57 -3.66 -11.56 9.89
N GLY A 58 -3.07 -12.63 9.36
CA GLY A 58 -3.75 -13.51 8.40
C GLY A 58 -5.04 -14.11 8.97
N TYR A 59 -5.03 -14.56 10.23
CA TYR A 59 -6.27 -15.00 10.89
C TYR A 59 -7.32 -13.88 10.99
N GLY A 60 -6.90 -12.66 11.36
CA GLY A 60 -7.79 -11.50 11.44
C GLY A 60 -8.47 -11.18 10.11
N VAL A 61 -7.71 -11.21 9.01
CA VAL A 61 -8.25 -11.04 7.65
C VAL A 61 -9.27 -12.12 7.32
N ASP A 62 -8.97 -13.38 7.63
CA ASP A 62 -9.90 -14.49 7.40
C ASP A 62 -11.16 -14.39 8.27
N ALA A 63 -11.05 -13.91 9.51
CA ALA A 63 -12.18 -13.71 10.40
C ALA A 63 -13.13 -12.61 9.88
N VAL A 64 -12.58 -11.49 9.42
CA VAL A 64 -13.37 -10.42 8.77
C VAL A 64 -14.04 -10.94 7.51
N ALA A 65 -13.31 -11.68 6.66
CA ALA A 65 -13.88 -12.27 5.46
C ALA A 65 -15.02 -13.25 5.76
N ARG A 66 -14.89 -14.10 6.79
CA ARG A 66 -16.00 -14.97 7.24
C ARG A 66 -17.22 -14.17 7.67
N LEU A 67 -17.04 -13.07 8.39
CA LEU A 67 -18.13 -12.18 8.78
C LEU A 67 -18.82 -11.56 7.55
N LEU A 68 -18.06 -11.05 6.59
CA LEU A 68 -18.62 -10.47 5.36
C LEU A 68 -19.40 -11.52 4.55
N ASN A 69 -18.89 -12.75 4.47
CA ASN A 69 -19.56 -13.87 3.83
C ASN A 69 -20.89 -14.21 4.51
N ALA A 70 -20.91 -14.27 5.85
CA ALA A 70 -22.12 -14.52 6.63
C ALA A 70 -23.17 -13.41 6.48
N ARG A 71 -22.75 -12.20 6.12
CA ARG A 71 -23.64 -11.06 5.79
C ARG A 71 -24.09 -11.03 4.33
N GLY A 72 -23.75 -12.05 3.54
CA GLY A 72 -24.17 -12.17 2.14
C GLY A 72 -23.37 -11.29 1.16
N LEU A 73 -22.26 -10.69 1.59
CA LEU A 73 -21.42 -9.88 0.70
C LEU A 73 -20.61 -10.77 -0.23
N SER A 74 -20.75 -10.54 -1.53
CA SER A 74 -20.13 -11.34 -2.60
C SER A 74 -18.86 -10.71 -3.20
N ALA A 75 -18.58 -9.44 -2.91
CA ALA A 75 -17.42 -8.72 -3.42
C ALA A 75 -16.78 -7.84 -2.33
N TYR A 76 -15.48 -8.05 -2.07
CA TYR A 76 -14.70 -7.25 -1.13
C TYR A 76 -13.20 -7.48 -1.28
N LEU A 77 -12.41 -6.56 -0.71
CA LEU A 77 -11.01 -6.71 -0.38
C LEU A 77 -10.81 -6.35 1.09
N VAL A 78 -10.20 -7.25 1.86
CA VAL A 78 -9.83 -7.03 3.26
C VAL A 78 -8.33 -6.98 3.34
N GLU A 79 -7.79 -6.01 4.08
CA GLU A 79 -6.36 -5.85 4.32
C GLU A 79 -6.10 -5.49 5.78
N ILE A 80 -5.12 -6.15 6.41
CA ILE A 80 -4.64 -5.84 7.76
C ILE A 80 -3.12 -6.01 7.78
N GLY A 81 -2.35 -4.91 7.78
CA GLY A 81 -0.91 -4.96 8.01
C GLY A 81 -0.08 -5.59 6.88
N GLY A 82 -0.61 -5.59 5.65
CA GLY A 82 -0.01 -6.19 4.45
C GLY A 82 -0.62 -7.53 4.04
N GLU A 83 -1.39 -8.17 4.93
CA GLU A 83 -2.12 -9.40 4.66
C GLU A 83 -3.44 -9.08 3.98
N VAL A 84 -3.73 -9.72 2.85
CA VAL A 84 -4.86 -9.40 1.97
C VAL A 84 -5.71 -10.63 1.69
N ARG A 85 -7.02 -10.44 1.60
CA ARG A 85 -7.97 -11.41 1.04
C ARG A 85 -8.99 -10.73 0.14
N THR A 86 -9.29 -11.36 -0.99
CA THR A 86 -10.26 -10.85 -1.96
C THR A 86 -11.41 -11.82 -2.20
N ARG A 87 -12.59 -11.28 -2.53
CA ARG A 87 -13.75 -12.03 -3.00
C ARG A 87 -14.44 -11.23 -4.12
N GLY A 88 -15.00 -11.93 -5.10
CA GLY A 88 -15.72 -11.31 -6.22
C GLY A 88 -14.83 -10.42 -7.09
N THR A 89 -15.46 -9.47 -7.77
CA THR A 89 -14.83 -8.47 -8.64
C THR A 89 -15.19 -7.07 -8.16
N LYS A 90 -14.49 -6.07 -8.68
CA LYS A 90 -14.87 -4.67 -8.52
C LYS A 90 -16.20 -4.38 -9.26
N PRO A 91 -16.86 -3.23 -9.00
CA PRO A 91 -18.08 -2.83 -9.70
C PRO A 91 -17.94 -2.76 -11.22
N ASP A 92 -16.74 -2.50 -11.74
CA ASP A 92 -16.43 -2.47 -13.18
C ASP A 92 -16.20 -3.87 -13.79
N GLY A 93 -16.36 -4.94 -13.01
CA GLY A 93 -16.13 -6.33 -13.42
C GLY A 93 -14.66 -6.77 -13.40
N SER A 94 -13.71 -5.86 -13.13
CA SER A 94 -12.29 -6.20 -13.06
C SER A 94 -11.92 -6.94 -11.77
N ARG A 95 -10.83 -7.70 -11.82
CA ARG A 95 -10.27 -8.38 -10.63
C ARG A 95 -9.66 -7.37 -9.66
N TRP A 96 -9.46 -7.81 -8.42
CA TRP A 96 -8.77 -7.02 -7.42
C TRP A 96 -7.27 -7.00 -7.71
N THR A 97 -6.71 -5.82 -8.01
CA THR A 97 -5.28 -5.66 -8.23
C THR A 97 -4.60 -5.36 -6.90
N VAL A 98 -3.61 -6.17 -6.54
CA VAL A 98 -2.86 -6.04 -5.28
C VAL A 98 -1.39 -5.86 -5.59
N GLY A 99 -0.75 -4.90 -4.92
CA GLY A 99 0.67 -4.61 -5.08
C GLY A 99 1.53 -5.47 -4.15
N ILE A 100 2.63 -5.99 -4.69
CA ILE A 100 3.75 -6.55 -3.96
C ILE A 100 4.80 -5.45 -3.85
N GLU A 101 5.14 -5.09 -2.62
CA GLU A 101 6.08 -4.01 -2.32
C GLU A 101 7.53 -4.40 -2.63
N ALA A 102 8.32 -3.43 -3.10
CA ALA A 102 9.77 -3.57 -3.20
C ALA A 102 10.39 -3.54 -1.81
N PRO A 103 11.27 -4.50 -1.43
CA PRO A 103 11.92 -4.53 -0.12
C PRO A 103 13.07 -3.51 0.00
N THR A 104 12.75 -2.24 -0.27
CA THR A 104 13.65 -1.10 -0.22
C THR A 104 13.41 -0.31 1.07
N PRO A 105 14.38 -0.25 1.99
CA PRO A 105 14.23 0.46 3.25
C PRO A 105 13.82 1.93 3.05
N GLY A 106 12.92 2.43 3.90
CA GLY A 106 12.50 3.84 3.92
C GLY A 106 11.66 4.31 2.72
N ARG A 107 11.44 3.48 1.70
CA ARG A 107 10.68 3.85 0.50
C ARG A 107 9.56 2.85 0.26
N ARG A 108 8.33 3.36 0.12
CA ARG A 108 7.19 2.57 -0.38
C ARG A 108 7.17 2.65 -1.89
N SER A 109 7.42 1.53 -2.55
CA SER A 109 7.28 1.42 -4.01
C SER A 109 6.76 0.04 -4.38
N VAL A 110 5.84 -0.03 -5.32
CA VAL A 110 5.33 -1.31 -5.84
C VAL A 110 6.38 -1.90 -6.77
N ARG A 111 6.77 -3.15 -6.50
CA ARG A 111 7.69 -3.91 -7.36
C ARG A 111 6.94 -4.71 -8.42
N ARG A 112 5.80 -5.28 -8.04
CA ARG A 112 4.95 -6.09 -8.90
C ARG A 112 3.50 -5.91 -8.51
N THR A 113 2.58 -6.03 -9.46
CA THR A 113 1.15 -6.16 -9.18
C THR A 113 0.67 -7.54 -9.59
N ILE A 114 -0.31 -8.07 -8.85
CA ILE A 114 -1.01 -9.31 -9.20
C ILE A 114 -2.51 -9.09 -9.12
N GLU A 115 -3.25 -9.83 -9.93
CA GLU A 115 -4.71 -9.82 -9.90
C GLU A 115 -5.22 -11.00 -9.08
N LEU A 116 -5.84 -10.71 -7.94
CA LEU A 116 -6.43 -11.71 -7.07
C LEU A 116 -7.93 -11.86 -7.33
N SER A 117 -8.39 -13.09 -7.26
CA SER A 117 -9.80 -13.45 -7.38
C SER A 117 -10.10 -14.61 -6.45
N GLY A 118 -10.82 -14.32 -5.38
CA GLY A 118 -11.18 -15.32 -4.38
C GLY A 118 -9.98 -15.88 -3.61
N ALA A 119 -8.91 -15.10 -3.44
CA ALA A 119 -7.63 -15.57 -2.95
C ALA A 119 -7.04 -14.67 -1.87
N SER A 120 -6.09 -15.21 -1.13
CA SER A 120 -5.38 -14.53 -0.07
C SER A 120 -3.89 -14.41 -0.37
N MET A 121 -3.28 -13.32 0.09
CA MET A 121 -1.87 -13.03 -0.05
C MET A 121 -1.31 -12.48 1.25
N ALA A 122 -0.12 -12.91 1.63
CA ALA A 122 0.64 -12.32 2.74
C ALA A 122 2.10 -12.15 2.33
N THR A 123 2.82 -11.22 2.96
CA THR A 123 4.22 -10.96 2.65
C THR A 123 5.03 -10.76 3.93
N SER A 124 6.07 -11.57 4.11
CA SER A 124 7.07 -11.37 5.16
C SER A 124 8.32 -10.73 4.55
N GLY A 125 8.96 -9.82 5.27
CA GLY A 125 10.07 -9.01 4.75
C GLY A 125 11.01 -8.51 5.84
N ASP A 126 12.30 -8.40 5.53
CA ASP A 126 13.33 -7.90 6.45
C ASP A 126 13.43 -6.36 6.51
N TYR A 127 12.63 -5.66 5.70
CA TYR A 127 12.77 -4.23 5.42
C TYR A 127 11.79 -3.32 6.18
N ARG A 128 10.75 -3.89 6.81
CA ARG A 128 9.76 -3.14 7.61
C ARG A 128 10.08 -3.10 9.10
N SER A 129 10.65 -4.18 9.61
CA SER A 129 10.88 -4.37 11.04
C SER A 129 12.28 -4.93 11.23
N PHE A 130 13.21 -4.05 11.56
CA PHE A 130 14.60 -4.37 11.83
C PHE A 130 15.14 -3.47 12.95
N ARG A 131 16.20 -3.92 13.61
CA ARG A 131 16.98 -3.11 14.55
C ARG A 131 18.37 -2.90 14.00
N ASP A 132 18.88 -1.68 14.07
CA ASP A 132 20.28 -1.39 13.82
C ASP A 132 21.02 -1.35 15.17
N THR A 133 21.96 -2.26 15.38
CA THR A 133 22.79 -2.33 16.60
C THR A 133 24.19 -2.75 16.18
N GLU A 134 25.20 -2.02 16.67
CA GLU A 134 26.62 -2.21 16.29
C GLU A 134 26.89 -2.08 14.78
N GLY A 135 26.13 -1.22 14.07
CA GLY A 135 26.28 -1.04 12.62
C GLY A 135 25.75 -2.21 11.78
N ARG A 136 25.14 -3.22 12.41
CA ARG A 136 24.51 -4.37 11.76
C ARG A 136 22.99 -4.31 11.89
N ARG A 137 22.31 -4.65 10.80
CA ARG A 137 20.86 -4.79 10.76
C ARG A 137 20.43 -6.17 11.23
N TRP A 138 19.50 -6.22 12.17
CA TRP A 138 18.91 -7.42 12.73
C TRP A 138 17.44 -7.53 12.32
N SER A 139 17.08 -8.59 11.60
CA SER A 139 15.68 -8.88 11.26
C SER A 139 14.87 -9.21 12.52
N HIS A 140 13.59 -8.82 12.57
CA HIS A 140 12.66 -9.25 13.61
C HIS A 140 12.30 -10.75 13.52
N THR A 141 12.55 -11.39 12.38
CA THR A 141 12.33 -12.82 12.20
C THR A 141 13.48 -13.61 12.83
N ILE A 142 13.15 -14.47 13.79
CA ILE A 142 14.09 -15.33 14.50
C ILE A 142 14.09 -16.73 13.88
N ASP A 143 15.28 -17.28 13.64
CA ASP A 143 15.45 -18.69 13.33
C ASP A 143 15.33 -19.50 14.63
N PRO A 144 14.29 -20.34 14.79
CA PRO A 144 14.07 -21.10 16.02
C PRO A 144 15.12 -22.20 16.26
N ARG A 145 15.94 -22.54 15.25
CA ARG A 145 17.01 -23.54 15.38
C ARG A 145 18.23 -22.97 16.09
N THR A 146 18.51 -21.69 15.87
CA THR A 146 19.68 -20.99 16.43
C THR A 146 19.30 -20.00 17.52
N GLY A 147 18.02 -19.65 17.61
CA GLY A 147 17.52 -18.60 18.48
C GLY A 147 17.90 -17.20 18.02
N ARG A 148 18.52 -17.01 16.84
CA ARG A 148 19.05 -15.72 16.36
C ARG A 148 18.24 -15.13 15.21
N PRO A 149 18.30 -13.80 14.98
CA PRO A 149 17.77 -13.19 13.77
C PRO A 149 18.34 -13.83 12.50
N ILE A 150 17.50 -13.99 11.49
CA ILE A 150 17.93 -14.43 10.15
C ILE A 150 18.96 -13.45 9.56
N ALA A 151 19.91 -13.98 8.78
CA ALA A 151 21.04 -13.21 8.23
C ALA A 151 21.35 -13.54 6.75
N HIS A 152 20.42 -14.16 6.04
CA HIS A 152 20.58 -14.53 4.63
C HIS A 152 20.06 -13.44 3.68
N GLN A 153 20.27 -13.63 2.37
CA GLN A 153 19.97 -12.66 1.32
C GLN A 153 18.49 -12.54 0.89
N LEU A 154 17.60 -13.38 1.43
CA LEU A 154 16.17 -13.29 1.12
C LEU A 154 15.56 -12.03 1.75
N ALA A 155 15.12 -11.08 0.92
CA ALA A 155 14.61 -9.78 1.36
C ALA A 155 13.10 -9.80 1.66
N SER A 156 12.34 -10.56 0.87
CA SER A 156 10.93 -10.79 1.11
C SER A 156 10.43 -12.09 0.48
N VAL A 157 9.33 -12.59 1.04
CA VAL A 157 8.56 -13.71 0.51
C VAL A 157 7.10 -13.32 0.51
N THR A 158 6.46 -13.43 -0.64
CA THR A 158 5.00 -13.27 -0.79
C THR A 158 4.38 -14.63 -1.10
N VAL A 159 3.38 -15.04 -0.33
CA VAL A 159 2.67 -16.32 -0.52
C VAL A 159 1.21 -16.04 -0.88
N VAL A 160 0.69 -16.77 -1.86
CA VAL A 160 -0.71 -16.74 -2.26
C VAL A 160 -1.36 -18.10 -2.02
N SER A 161 -2.48 -18.13 -1.30
CA SER A 161 -3.24 -19.34 -0.98
C SER A 161 -4.73 -19.02 -0.82
N ASP A 162 -5.53 -19.98 -0.37
CA ASP A 162 -6.97 -19.80 -0.14
C ASP A 162 -7.29 -19.26 1.26
N SER A 163 -6.33 -19.25 2.19
CA SER A 163 -6.44 -18.72 3.54
C SER A 163 -5.38 -17.65 3.78
N CYS A 164 -5.80 -16.51 4.31
CA CYS A 164 -4.84 -15.46 4.65
C CYS A 164 -3.96 -15.88 5.84
N MET A 165 -4.52 -16.64 6.78
CA MET A 165 -3.78 -17.25 7.88
C MET A 165 -2.68 -18.20 7.39
N GLU A 166 -2.97 -19.05 6.40
CA GLU A 166 -1.98 -19.94 5.79
C GLU A 166 -0.89 -19.17 5.06
N SER A 167 -1.26 -18.18 4.24
CA SER A 167 -0.27 -17.34 3.55
C SER A 167 0.68 -16.63 4.53
N ASP A 168 0.16 -16.10 5.65
CA ASP A 168 0.94 -15.37 6.68
C ASP A 168 1.93 -16.30 7.38
N ALA A 169 1.45 -17.47 7.82
CA ALA A 169 2.29 -18.49 8.44
C ALA A 169 3.40 -18.99 7.51
N LEU A 170 3.05 -19.30 6.26
CA LEU A 170 4.00 -19.78 5.26
C LEU A 170 5.00 -18.70 4.87
N ALA A 171 4.59 -17.45 4.68
CA ALA A 171 5.53 -16.37 4.36
C ALA A 171 6.59 -16.22 5.45
N THR A 172 6.20 -16.33 6.73
CA THR A 172 7.12 -16.28 7.86
C THR A 172 8.05 -17.50 7.90
N ALA A 173 7.50 -18.71 7.73
CA ALA A 173 8.31 -19.94 7.73
C ALA A 173 9.32 -19.99 6.57
N LEU A 174 8.89 -19.61 5.37
CA LEU A 174 9.74 -19.52 4.19
C LEU A 174 10.81 -18.45 4.37
N MET A 175 10.49 -17.32 4.98
CA MET A 175 11.48 -16.31 5.34
C MET A 175 12.57 -16.89 6.26
N VAL A 176 12.23 -17.78 7.20
CA VAL A 176 13.22 -18.46 8.07
C VAL A 176 14.11 -19.46 7.31
N LEU A 177 13.56 -20.14 6.31
CA LEU A 177 14.31 -21.15 5.54
C LEU A 177 15.40 -20.54 4.63
N GLY A 178 15.32 -19.24 4.33
CA GLY A 178 16.23 -18.58 3.40
C GLY A 178 15.97 -18.95 1.94
N PRO A 179 16.73 -18.36 1.00
CA PRO A 179 16.35 -18.33 -0.42
C PRO A 179 16.25 -19.72 -1.06
N GLU A 180 17.24 -20.60 -0.85
CA GLU A 180 17.23 -21.95 -1.43
C GLU A 180 16.21 -22.86 -0.74
N GLY A 181 16.25 -22.92 0.60
CA GLY A 181 15.34 -23.76 1.38
C GLY A 181 13.88 -23.40 1.15
N ALA A 182 13.55 -22.10 1.11
CA ALA A 182 12.21 -21.64 0.82
C ALA A 182 11.77 -22.01 -0.60
N TYR A 183 12.64 -21.85 -1.60
CA TYR A 183 12.30 -22.17 -2.98
C TYR A 183 12.06 -23.67 -3.16
N ASP A 184 12.97 -24.51 -2.67
CA ASP A 184 12.89 -25.96 -2.82
C ASP A 184 11.70 -26.54 -2.06
N TRP A 185 11.47 -26.09 -0.82
CA TRP A 185 10.31 -26.52 -0.04
C TRP A 185 9.00 -26.07 -0.70
N SER A 186 8.91 -24.84 -1.19
CA SER A 186 7.71 -24.34 -1.88
C SER A 186 7.43 -25.12 -3.16
N ARG A 187 8.47 -25.46 -3.93
CA ARG A 187 8.33 -26.29 -5.14
C ARG A 187 7.83 -27.68 -4.82
N ALA A 188 8.40 -28.32 -3.79
CA ALA A 188 8.01 -29.67 -3.38
C ALA A 188 6.57 -29.74 -2.85
N ASN A 189 6.08 -28.65 -2.25
CA ASN A 189 4.74 -28.59 -1.64
C ASN A 189 3.72 -27.81 -2.49
N HIS A 190 4.03 -27.48 -3.74
CA HIS A 190 3.14 -26.74 -4.63
C HIS A 190 2.62 -25.41 -4.04
N VAL A 191 3.49 -24.67 -3.35
CA VAL A 191 3.14 -23.36 -2.77
C VAL A 191 3.40 -22.26 -3.78
N ALA A 192 2.39 -21.43 -4.06
CA ALA A 192 2.52 -20.24 -4.90
C ALA A 192 3.22 -19.10 -4.14
N ALA A 193 4.55 -19.12 -4.14
CA ALA A 193 5.39 -18.09 -3.55
C ALA A 193 6.19 -17.28 -4.57
N LEU A 194 6.38 -15.99 -4.30
CA LEU A 194 7.35 -15.11 -4.94
C LEU A 194 8.42 -14.72 -3.91
N LEU A 195 9.67 -15.11 -4.18
CA LEU A 195 10.82 -14.73 -3.37
C LEU A 195 11.49 -13.53 -4.04
N ILE A 196 11.93 -12.55 -3.23
CA ILE A 196 12.77 -11.45 -3.70
C ILE A 196 14.11 -11.54 -2.96
N VAL A 197 15.18 -11.77 -3.72
CA VAL A 197 16.52 -12.06 -3.20
C VAL A 197 17.47 -10.91 -3.50
N ARG A 198 18.34 -10.57 -2.54
CA ARG A 198 19.43 -9.61 -2.73
C ARG A 198 20.61 -10.32 -3.42
N ASP A 199 20.94 -9.90 -4.63
CA ASP A 199 22.06 -10.45 -5.41
C ASP A 199 22.92 -9.31 -5.98
N GLY A 200 24.19 -9.23 -5.55
CA GLY A 200 25.13 -8.23 -6.04
C GLY A 200 24.67 -6.76 -5.90
N GLY A 201 23.86 -6.43 -4.90
CA GLY A 201 23.26 -5.09 -4.73
C GLY A 201 21.98 -4.86 -5.55
N SER A 202 21.60 -5.82 -6.39
CA SER A 202 20.32 -5.85 -7.08
C SER A 202 19.30 -6.68 -6.30
N LEU A 203 18.02 -6.50 -6.64
CA LEU A 203 16.94 -7.35 -6.15
C LEU A 203 16.48 -8.23 -7.31
N VAL A 204 16.40 -9.53 -7.11
CA VAL A 204 16.04 -10.53 -8.12
C VAL A 204 14.74 -11.22 -7.70
N ASP A 205 13.77 -11.26 -8.63
CA ASP A 205 12.50 -11.97 -8.43
C ASP A 205 12.69 -13.45 -8.78
N ARG A 206 12.35 -14.33 -7.84
CA ARG A 206 12.39 -15.78 -8.01
C ARG A 206 11.00 -16.37 -7.70
N PRO A 207 10.07 -16.36 -8.68
CA PRO A 207 8.77 -17.00 -8.51
C PRO A 207 8.93 -18.52 -8.49
N THR A 208 8.18 -19.18 -7.62
CA THR A 208 7.96 -20.63 -7.71
C THR A 208 7.19 -20.98 -8.99
N PRO A 209 7.29 -22.24 -9.48
CA PRO A 209 6.50 -22.68 -10.64
C PRO A 209 4.99 -22.42 -10.48
N GLU A 210 4.49 -22.58 -9.25
CA GLU A 210 3.09 -22.32 -8.93
C GLU A 210 2.70 -20.85 -9.03
N PHE A 211 3.52 -19.98 -8.45
CA PHE A 211 3.30 -18.54 -8.56
C PHE A 211 3.38 -18.08 -10.02
N ALA A 212 4.37 -18.57 -10.77
CA ALA A 212 4.54 -18.22 -12.19
C ALA A 212 3.36 -18.71 -13.06
N ARG A 213 2.80 -19.88 -12.76
CA ARG A 213 1.62 -20.40 -13.46
C ARG A 213 0.38 -19.56 -13.20
N ARG A 214 0.17 -19.17 -11.93
CA ARG A 214 -0.98 -18.36 -11.52
C ARG A 214 -0.86 -16.89 -11.94
N PHE A 215 0.35 -16.37 -11.93
CA PHE A 215 0.70 -14.98 -12.21
C PHE A 215 1.87 -14.94 -13.20
N PRO A 216 1.64 -15.22 -14.49
CA PRO A 216 2.69 -15.12 -15.48
C PRO A 216 3.25 -13.69 -15.51
N PRO A 217 4.55 -13.52 -15.81
CA PRO A 217 5.09 -12.18 -16.05
C PRO A 217 4.29 -11.51 -17.17
N ALA A 218 4.04 -10.22 -17.02
CA ALA A 218 3.43 -9.43 -18.07
C ALA A 218 4.25 -9.62 -19.36
N GLY A 219 3.62 -10.18 -20.40
CA GLY A 219 4.28 -10.34 -21.69
C GLY A 219 4.72 -8.98 -22.24
N PRO A 220 5.63 -8.93 -23.22
CA PRO A 220 6.17 -7.69 -23.80
C PRO A 220 5.15 -6.83 -24.59
N GLY A 221 3.85 -6.90 -24.29
CA GLY A 221 2.77 -6.19 -24.97
C GLY A 221 1.71 -5.55 -24.08
N THR A 222 1.71 -5.76 -22.76
CA THR A 222 0.72 -5.09 -21.89
C THR A 222 1.20 -3.69 -21.54
N ARG A 223 1.05 -2.76 -22.49
CA ARG A 223 1.13 -1.33 -22.19
C ARG A 223 0.02 -1.02 -21.18
N HIS A 224 0.40 -0.59 -19.98
CA HIS A 224 -0.56 -0.05 -19.03
C HIS A 224 -1.29 1.15 -19.69
N PRO A 225 -2.62 1.26 -19.56
CA PRO A 225 -3.41 2.32 -20.17
C PRO A 225 -2.95 3.73 -19.75
N MET A 226 -2.21 3.85 -18.63
CA MET A 226 -1.58 5.12 -18.21
C MET A 226 -0.64 5.72 -19.25
N THR A 227 0.11 4.92 -20.01
CA THR A 227 1.02 5.48 -21.04
C THR A 227 0.26 6.11 -22.21
N THR A 228 -0.85 5.49 -22.62
CA THR A 228 -1.73 6.03 -23.66
C THR A 228 -2.42 7.31 -23.18
N THR A 229 -2.89 7.35 -21.93
CA THR A 229 -3.51 8.55 -21.36
C THR A 229 -2.52 9.69 -21.24
N ILE A 230 -1.29 9.45 -20.77
CA ILE A 230 -0.25 10.49 -20.64
C ILE A 230 0.14 11.04 -22.03
N LEU A 231 0.29 10.17 -23.03
CA LEU A 231 0.62 10.60 -24.40
C LEU A 231 -0.52 11.39 -25.05
N LEU A 232 -1.78 10.99 -24.83
CA LEU A 232 -2.96 11.74 -25.30
C LEU A 232 -3.06 13.11 -24.62
N SER A 233 -2.88 13.17 -23.29
CA SER A 233 -2.89 14.44 -22.56
C SER A 233 -1.75 15.37 -23.00
N ALA A 234 -0.53 14.83 -23.18
CA ALA A 234 0.61 15.59 -23.68
C ALA A 234 0.38 16.10 -25.12
N ALA A 235 -0.22 15.28 -25.99
CA ALA A 235 -0.58 15.68 -27.34
C ALA A 235 -1.64 16.79 -27.36
N ILE A 236 -2.68 16.70 -26.52
CA ILE A 236 -3.73 17.73 -26.41
C ILE A 236 -3.15 19.06 -25.90
N ILE A 237 -2.33 19.02 -24.84
CA ILE A 237 -1.68 20.21 -24.29
C ILE A 237 -0.71 20.82 -25.33
N GLY A 238 0.04 19.98 -26.04
CA GLY A 238 0.92 20.41 -27.13
C GLY A 238 0.15 21.08 -28.27
N LEU A 239 -0.99 20.53 -28.67
CA LEU A 239 -1.85 21.10 -29.71
C LEU A 239 -2.44 22.45 -29.27
N ALA A 240 -2.88 22.56 -28.01
CA ALA A 240 -3.40 23.81 -27.44
C ALA A 240 -2.32 24.89 -27.37
N MET A 241 -1.10 24.54 -26.96
CA MET A 241 0.04 25.47 -26.94
C MET A 241 0.43 25.93 -28.35
N ALA A 242 0.44 25.03 -29.33
CA ALA A 242 0.71 25.38 -30.72
C ALA A 242 -0.38 26.29 -31.30
N ALA A 243 -1.66 26.01 -31.01
CA ALA A 243 -2.78 26.86 -31.43
C ALA A 243 -2.71 28.26 -30.81
N MET A 244 -2.33 28.38 -29.53
CA MET A 244 -2.10 29.67 -28.88
C MET A 244 -0.89 30.42 -29.48
N ALA A 245 0.18 29.73 -29.82
CA ALA A 245 1.35 30.31 -30.48
C ALA A 245 1.03 30.82 -31.91
N VAL A 246 0.21 30.08 -32.66
CA VAL A 246 -0.27 30.51 -33.98
C VAL A 246 -1.27 31.68 -33.86
N GLY A 247 -2.12 31.66 -32.83
CA GLY A 247 -3.05 32.76 -32.51
C GLY A 247 -2.35 34.08 -32.17
N LEU A 248 -1.12 34.04 -31.65
CA LEU A 248 -0.28 35.22 -31.41
C LEU A 248 0.44 35.75 -32.67
N LEU A 249 0.53 34.94 -33.74
CA LEU A 249 1.13 35.33 -35.01
C LEU A 249 0.10 35.85 -36.03
N GLY A 250 -1.18 35.56 -35.81
CA GLY A 250 -2.28 36.16 -36.56
C GLY A 250 -2.65 37.53 -36.01
N ARG A 251 -2.01 38.60 -36.51
CA ARG A 251 -2.37 40.01 -36.21
C ARG A 251 -3.84 40.31 -36.56
N ARG A 252 -4.76 40.05 -35.63
CA ARG A 252 -6.09 40.68 -35.60
C ARG A 252 -6.21 41.46 -34.31
N ARG A 253 -6.20 42.79 -34.43
CA ARG A 253 -6.49 43.70 -33.31
C ARG A 253 -7.91 43.41 -32.81
N LEU A 254 -8.03 42.91 -31.59
CA LEU A 254 -9.30 42.89 -30.86
C LEU A 254 -9.68 44.35 -30.59
N ARG A 255 -10.80 44.80 -31.19
CA ARG A 255 -11.40 46.11 -30.96
C ARG A 255 -12.43 45.94 -29.84
N GLY A 256 -12.22 46.65 -28.74
CA GLY A 256 -13.19 46.78 -27.65
C GLY A 256 -12.81 46.05 -26.37
N SER A 257 -12.05 46.72 -25.50
CA SER A 257 -12.27 46.74 -24.05
C SER A 257 -11.19 47.64 -23.44
N CYS A 258 -11.57 48.88 -23.11
CA CYS A 258 -10.70 49.84 -22.43
C CYS A 258 -10.38 49.34 -21.02
N GLY A 259 -9.12 49.42 -20.61
CA GLY A 259 -8.77 49.08 -19.24
C GLY A 259 -7.28 49.18 -18.89
N GLY A 260 -6.57 50.15 -19.45
CA GLY A 260 -5.20 50.43 -19.04
C GLY A 260 -4.68 51.65 -19.77
N LEU A 261 -4.72 52.81 -19.10
CA LEU A 261 -4.04 54.09 -19.35
C LEU A 261 -4.99 55.28 -19.16
N SER A 262 -5.27 55.63 -17.91
CA SER A 262 -5.69 56.97 -17.51
C SER A 262 -4.61 57.64 -16.66
N SER A 263 -3.36 57.61 -17.15
CA SER A 263 -2.27 58.48 -16.70
C SER A 263 -2.42 59.93 -17.20
N LEU A 264 -3.66 60.43 -17.27
CA LEU A 264 -3.98 61.80 -17.70
C LEU A 264 -5.10 62.38 -16.83
N CYS A 265 -4.81 62.58 -15.53
CA CYS A 265 -5.50 63.56 -14.69
C CYS A 265 -4.50 64.10 -13.63
N ARG A 266 -3.85 65.21 -13.94
CA ARG A 266 -3.46 66.27 -12.97
C ARG A 266 -4.52 67.36 -13.17
N ALA A 267 -5.06 68.10 -12.21
CA ALA A 267 -4.78 68.30 -10.79
C ALA A 267 -6.06 68.85 -10.12
N GLU A 268 -5.94 69.15 -8.82
CA GLU A 268 -6.77 70.05 -8.01
C GLU A 268 -8.08 69.49 -7.41
N GLN A 269 -8.05 69.40 -6.08
CA GLN A 269 -9.17 69.39 -5.14
C GLN A 269 -10.22 68.27 -5.29
N GLY A 270 -10.02 67.20 -4.49
CA GLY A 270 -11.12 66.43 -3.88
C GLY A 270 -11.99 65.56 -4.80
N GLN A 271 -11.81 64.23 -4.67
CA GLN A 271 -12.61 63.12 -5.23
C GLN A 271 -12.47 62.77 -6.72
N PRO A 272 -11.92 61.59 -7.06
CA PRO A 272 -12.09 61.00 -8.39
C PRO A 272 -13.45 60.27 -8.46
N THR A 273 -14.42 60.85 -9.15
CA THR A 273 -15.65 60.16 -9.56
C THR A 273 -15.53 59.73 -11.03
N CYS A 274 -15.90 58.48 -11.31
CA CYS A 274 -15.95 57.92 -12.66
C CYS A 274 -17.42 57.81 -13.09
N ASP A 275 -17.79 58.52 -14.15
CA ASP A 275 -19.15 58.61 -14.72
C ASP A 275 -19.70 57.29 -15.30
N ALA A 276 -18.94 56.19 -15.28
CA ALA A 276 -19.40 54.90 -15.78
C ALA A 276 -20.18 54.07 -14.75
N CYS A 277 -20.21 54.47 -13.47
CA CYS A 277 -20.87 53.71 -12.40
C CYS A 277 -21.49 54.61 -11.32
N GLN A 278 -22.40 55.54 -11.67
CA GLN A 278 -23.37 56.09 -10.70
C GLN A 278 -24.71 56.39 -11.40
N VAL A 279 -25.65 55.43 -11.32
CA VAL A 279 -27.03 55.82 -10.99
C VAL A 279 -27.10 55.79 -9.47
N PRO A 280 -27.35 56.92 -8.78
CA PRO A 280 -27.38 56.98 -7.34
C PRO A 280 -28.48 56.06 -6.77
N ALA A 281 -28.18 55.38 -5.66
CA ALA A 281 -29.12 54.52 -4.94
C ALA A 281 -30.34 55.27 -4.35
N ALA A 282 -30.48 56.57 -4.59
CA ALA A 282 -31.67 57.37 -4.23
C ALA A 282 -32.78 57.35 -5.30
N GLU A 283 -32.53 56.80 -6.50
CA GLU A 283 -33.51 56.79 -7.60
C GLU A 283 -34.18 55.42 -7.84
N LEU A 284 -33.82 54.41 -7.04
CA LEU A 284 -34.55 53.14 -6.95
C LEU A 284 -35.58 53.11 -5.83
N ALA A 285 -35.45 53.97 -4.80
CA ALA A 285 -36.41 54.07 -3.70
C ALA A 285 -37.57 55.07 -3.95
N ALA A 286 -37.55 55.82 -5.06
CA ALA A 286 -38.61 56.78 -5.41
C ALA A 286 -39.50 56.32 -6.60
N ARG A 287 -39.28 55.10 -7.12
CA ARG A 287 -40.11 54.50 -8.19
C ARG A 287 -41.02 53.36 -7.71
N GLU A 288 -40.99 53.01 -6.42
CA GLU A 288 -41.93 52.07 -5.80
C GLU A 288 -43.04 52.75 -4.97
N ASP A 289 -42.97 54.07 -4.69
CA ASP A 289 -43.91 54.74 -3.76
C ASP A 289 -44.67 55.97 -4.32
N ALA A 290 -44.65 56.23 -5.64
CA ALA A 290 -45.40 57.34 -6.23
C ALA A 290 -45.94 57.03 -7.64
N GLY A 291 -47.03 56.26 -7.67
CA GLY A 291 -47.81 55.95 -8.87
C GLY A 291 -49.12 55.27 -8.51
N GLY A 292 -49.88 55.90 -7.61
CA GLY A 292 -51.14 55.37 -7.11
C GLY A 292 -52.29 55.38 -8.12
N GLU A 293 -53.28 54.56 -7.76
CA GLU A 293 -54.68 54.94 -7.66
C GLU A 293 -55.56 54.97 -8.92
N ARG A 294 -56.75 54.36 -8.75
CA ARG A 294 -57.96 54.28 -9.60
C ARG A 294 -57.82 53.32 -10.80
N ASP A 295 -58.76 52.42 -11.09
CA ASP A 295 -60.21 52.47 -10.87
C ASP A 295 -60.83 51.07 -11.13
N ARG A 296 -61.88 50.72 -10.35
CA ARG A 296 -62.85 49.60 -10.50
C ARG A 296 -62.52 48.22 -9.93
#